data_AF-A0AAD6HSM0-F1
#
_entry.id   AF-A0AAD6HSM0-F1
#
_cell.length_a   1.000
_cell.length_b   1.000
_cell.length_c   1.000
_cell.angle_alpha   90.00
_cell.angle_beta   90.00
_cell.angle_gamma   90.00
#
_symmetry.space_group_name_H-M   'P 1'
#
loop_
_entity.id
_entity.type
_entity.pdbx_description
1 polymer ?
#
loop_
_entity_poly.entity_id
_entity_poly.type
_entity_poly.pdbx_seq_one_letter_code
_entity_poly.pdbx_strand_id
1 'polypeptide(L)'
;MPPQNPQPPPTSESSSHKGNCHCGAVRFSITLSPPLTEYPVNSCNCSICSKNGYLLVYPNTEDMKLESGQEVLKEYRFASRYVRHQFCGECGSSCFIKLPDDPVAPFIAVNVRMLEDFDPDSLTLRKPDVVDVSVVLNVGQTIIIPGEVCNPDWTSCIIWGPGANECLVGGPHLYYTLSGDTMWKIAGRLNMALDAVRCGGDSCDTAKTTNCTDGICPSGGGAEYTTNETIAAGQFIKIPMCHPSTCDIEPYTFSQGVYKDLADRYGSTVGQIQMLSPTYNYSCIANEGGTCPPIRLAKNCRLLSSNYTVLS
;
A
#
# COMPACT_ATOMS: atom_id res chain seq x y z
N MET A 1 13.99 0.55 -5.49
CA MET A 1 14.06 -0.28 -4.28
C MET A 1 13.55 -1.67 -4.61
N PRO A 2 14.01 -2.73 -3.93
CA PRO A 2 13.48 -4.06 -4.13
C PRO A 2 11.99 -4.06 -3.78
N PRO A 3 11.16 -4.86 -4.47
CA PRO A 3 9.76 -5.00 -4.11
C PRO A 3 9.68 -5.34 -2.62
N GLN A 4 8.73 -4.72 -1.90
CA GLN A 4 8.38 -5.21 -0.57
C GLN A 4 8.13 -6.71 -0.66
N ASN A 5 8.66 -7.47 0.29
CA ASN A 5 8.51 -8.91 0.32
C ASN A 5 7.01 -9.24 0.34
N PRO A 6 6.44 -9.77 -0.77
CA PRO A 6 5.01 -10.07 -0.86
C PRO A 6 4.65 -11.32 -0.06
N GLN A 7 5.63 -12.03 0.49
CA GLN A 7 5.47 -13.21 1.32
C GLN A 7 4.83 -12.86 2.67
N PRO A 8 3.89 -13.66 3.17
CA PRO A 8 3.49 -13.61 4.57
C PRO A 8 4.65 -14.05 5.49
N PRO A 9 4.59 -13.76 6.81
CA PRO A 9 5.48 -14.39 7.77
C PRO A 9 5.37 -15.93 7.68
N PRO A 10 6.49 -16.67 7.65
CA PRO A 10 6.46 -18.13 7.62
C PRO A 10 5.89 -18.71 8.91
N THR A 11 5.26 -19.88 8.82
CA THR A 11 4.70 -20.64 9.95
C THR A 11 5.44 -21.96 10.16
N SER A 12 5.13 -22.70 11.24
CA SER A 12 5.69 -24.05 11.44
C SER A 12 5.17 -25.08 10.44
N GLU A 13 4.05 -24.79 9.78
CA GLU A 13 3.46 -25.66 8.76
C GLU A 13 3.82 -25.19 7.35
N SER A 14 3.82 -26.15 6.40
CA SER A 14 4.09 -25.93 5.00
C SER A 14 3.30 -26.89 4.11
N SER A 15 3.11 -26.52 2.85
CA SER A 15 2.50 -27.39 1.83
C SER A 15 3.34 -27.40 0.55
N SER A 16 3.47 -28.58 -0.06
CA SER A 16 4.19 -28.76 -1.33
C SER A 16 3.21 -29.08 -2.45
N HIS A 17 3.37 -28.39 -3.58
CA HIS A 17 2.47 -28.50 -4.73
C HIS A 17 3.27 -28.76 -6.00
N LYS A 18 2.70 -29.57 -6.89
CA LYS A 18 3.19 -29.76 -8.25
C LYS A 18 2.40 -28.88 -9.20
N GLY A 19 3.05 -28.41 -10.25
CA GLY A 19 2.40 -27.63 -11.28
C GLY A 19 2.99 -27.86 -12.66
N ASN A 20 2.18 -27.55 -13.67
CA ASN A 20 2.57 -27.61 -15.06
C ASN A 20 1.85 -26.56 -15.90
N CYS A 21 2.47 -26.15 -17.00
CA CYS A 21 1.74 -25.40 -18.02
C CYS A 21 0.66 -26.27 -18.67
N HIS A 22 -0.26 -25.67 -19.44
CA HIS A 22 -1.37 -26.39 -20.05
C HIS A 22 -0.96 -27.60 -20.90
N CYS A 23 0.11 -27.48 -21.70
CA CYS A 23 0.61 -28.60 -22.51
C CYS A 23 1.52 -29.59 -21.76
N GLY A 24 1.86 -29.30 -20.49
CA GLY A 24 2.72 -30.16 -19.67
C GLY A 24 4.23 -30.09 -19.99
N ALA A 25 4.65 -29.24 -20.94
CA ALA A 25 6.06 -29.09 -21.33
C ALA A 25 6.90 -28.39 -20.24
N VAL A 26 6.30 -27.47 -19.48
CA VAL A 26 6.88 -26.84 -18.29
C VAL A 26 6.30 -27.53 -17.08
N ARG A 27 7.15 -28.13 -16.23
CA ARG A 27 6.75 -28.79 -14.97
C ARG A 27 7.61 -28.29 -13.82
N PHE A 28 7.01 -28.12 -12.66
CA PHE A 28 7.68 -27.57 -11.48
C PHE A 28 7.03 -28.03 -10.18
N SER A 29 7.75 -27.84 -9.07
CA SER A 29 7.21 -27.98 -7.72
C SER A 29 7.51 -26.73 -6.89
N ILE A 30 6.62 -26.40 -5.97
CA ILE A 30 6.81 -25.33 -4.98
C ILE A 30 6.51 -25.83 -3.57
N THR A 31 7.18 -25.25 -2.58
CA THR A 31 6.82 -25.36 -1.18
C THR A 31 6.47 -23.98 -0.62
N LEU A 32 5.37 -23.90 0.12
CA LEU A 32 4.89 -22.65 0.73
C LEU A 32 4.80 -22.82 2.25
N SER A 33 5.18 -21.77 2.97
CA SER A 33 4.89 -21.60 4.39
C SER A 33 4.35 -20.18 4.60
N PRO A 34 3.12 -20.00 5.12
CA PRO A 34 2.14 -21.02 5.52
C PRO A 34 1.60 -21.87 4.35
N PRO A 35 0.84 -22.95 4.63
CA PRO A 35 0.18 -23.74 3.59
C PRO A 35 -0.68 -22.89 2.64
N LEU A 36 -0.86 -23.34 1.39
CA LEU A 36 -1.55 -22.57 0.33
C LEU A 36 -2.94 -22.05 0.72
N THR A 37 -3.69 -22.80 1.55
CA THR A 37 -5.02 -22.40 2.06
C THR A 37 -4.99 -21.13 2.90
N GLU A 38 -3.85 -20.88 3.58
CA GLU A 38 -3.61 -19.71 4.43
C GLU A 38 -2.67 -18.69 3.77
N TYR A 39 -2.00 -19.09 2.69
CA TYR A 39 -1.08 -18.22 1.96
C TYR A 39 -1.86 -17.19 1.13
N PRO A 40 -1.61 -15.88 1.31
CA PRO A 40 -2.32 -14.85 0.57
C PRO A 40 -1.97 -14.90 -0.93
N VAL A 41 -2.98 -15.12 -1.76
CA VAL A 41 -2.85 -15.19 -3.22
C VAL A 41 -3.08 -13.81 -3.82
N ASN A 42 -2.06 -13.24 -4.46
CA ASN A 42 -2.14 -11.93 -5.07
C ASN A 42 -2.96 -11.94 -6.36
N SER A 43 -4.10 -11.24 -6.34
CA SER A 43 -4.97 -10.94 -7.48
C SER A 43 -4.86 -9.46 -7.84
N CYS A 44 -3.80 -9.13 -8.55
CA CYS A 44 -3.51 -7.76 -9.00
C CYS A 44 -4.40 -7.38 -10.19
N ASN A 45 -4.94 -6.16 -10.21
CA ASN A 45 -5.80 -5.65 -11.29
C ASN A 45 -5.02 -4.92 -12.41
N CYS A 46 -3.69 -4.90 -12.36
CA CYS A 46 -2.86 -4.28 -13.39
C CYS A 46 -3.18 -4.83 -14.79
N SER A 47 -2.96 -4.05 -15.85
CA SER A 47 -3.38 -4.44 -17.20
C SER A 47 -2.80 -5.78 -17.67
N ILE A 48 -1.52 -6.08 -17.40
CA ILE A 48 -0.92 -7.38 -17.71
C ILE A 48 -1.43 -8.48 -16.77
N CYS A 49 -1.69 -8.15 -15.50
CA CYS A 49 -2.14 -9.09 -14.48
C CYS A 49 -3.55 -9.61 -14.78
N SER A 50 -4.44 -8.68 -15.09
CA SER A 50 -5.81 -8.96 -15.52
C SER A 50 -5.84 -9.75 -16.83
N LYS A 51 -5.03 -9.36 -17.83
CA LYS A 51 -5.01 -10.04 -19.15
C LYS A 51 -4.42 -11.45 -19.10
N ASN A 52 -3.38 -11.68 -18.30
CA ASN A 52 -2.75 -12.99 -18.16
C ASN A 52 -3.43 -13.88 -17.10
N GLY A 53 -4.44 -13.35 -16.40
CA GLY A 53 -5.18 -14.08 -15.37
C GLY A 53 -4.32 -14.49 -14.18
N TYR A 54 -3.32 -13.70 -13.81
CA TYR A 54 -2.40 -14.03 -12.73
C TYR A 54 -3.11 -14.14 -11.37
N LEU A 55 -2.85 -15.24 -10.67
CA LEU A 55 -3.08 -15.42 -9.24
C LEU A 55 -1.76 -15.87 -8.62
N LEU A 56 -1.08 -14.99 -7.89
CA LEU A 56 0.34 -15.17 -7.58
C LEU A 56 0.60 -15.52 -6.12
N VAL A 57 1.42 -16.55 -5.90
CA VAL A 57 2.12 -16.83 -4.64
C VAL A 57 3.62 -16.65 -4.83
N TYR A 58 4.36 -16.51 -3.74
CA TYR A 58 5.76 -16.08 -3.78
C TYR A 58 6.65 -17.02 -2.95
N PRO A 59 6.82 -18.30 -3.33
CA PRO A 59 7.82 -19.15 -2.69
C PRO A 59 9.22 -18.52 -2.78
N ASN A 60 10.10 -18.85 -1.83
CA ASN A 60 11.52 -18.56 -2.04
C ASN A 60 12.00 -19.30 -3.28
N THR A 61 13.04 -18.76 -3.92
CA THR A 61 13.63 -19.35 -5.12
C THR A 61 14.20 -20.74 -4.82
N GLU A 62 14.67 -20.98 -3.60
CA GLU A 62 15.14 -22.29 -3.14
C GLU A 62 13.99 -23.30 -2.93
N ASP A 63 12.79 -22.80 -2.60
CA ASP A 63 11.59 -23.61 -2.38
C ASP A 63 10.82 -23.89 -3.69
N MET A 64 11.32 -23.38 -4.82
CA MET A 64 10.78 -23.64 -6.15
C MET A 64 11.79 -24.42 -6.99
N LYS A 65 11.34 -25.53 -7.56
CA LYS A 65 12.14 -26.38 -8.45
C LYS A 65 11.47 -26.50 -9.80
N LEU A 66 12.17 -26.06 -10.84
CA LEU A 66 11.80 -26.36 -12.22
C LEU A 66 12.25 -27.78 -12.57
N GLU A 67 11.32 -28.67 -12.89
CA GLU A 67 11.59 -30.07 -13.22
C GLU A 67 11.86 -30.26 -14.72
N SER A 68 11.18 -29.50 -15.58
CA SER A 68 11.35 -29.52 -17.05
C SER A 68 10.80 -28.27 -17.72
N GLY A 69 11.19 -28.03 -18.99
CA GLY A 69 10.65 -26.98 -19.84
C GLY A 69 11.41 -25.65 -19.83
N GLN A 70 12.65 -25.64 -19.34
CA GLN A 70 13.50 -24.45 -19.31
C GLN A 70 13.76 -23.88 -20.72
N GLU A 71 13.85 -24.76 -21.70
CA GLU A 71 14.10 -24.49 -23.12
C GLU A 71 12.89 -23.90 -23.86
N VAL A 72 11.68 -24.25 -23.41
CA VAL A 72 10.42 -23.73 -23.99
C VAL A 72 9.90 -22.49 -23.27
N LEU A 73 10.41 -22.16 -22.07
CA LEU A 73 10.06 -20.92 -21.38
C LEU A 73 10.51 -19.70 -22.19
N LYS A 74 9.56 -18.80 -22.44
CA LYS A 74 9.78 -17.48 -23.04
C LYS A 74 9.57 -16.41 -21.99
N GLU A 75 10.22 -15.27 -22.17
CA GLU A 75 10.04 -14.10 -21.31
C GLU A 75 9.47 -12.91 -22.06
N TYR A 76 8.61 -12.16 -21.38
CA TYR A 76 8.10 -10.87 -21.80
C TYR A 76 8.45 -9.81 -20.76
N ARG A 77 8.90 -8.65 -21.23
CA ARG A 77 9.25 -7.49 -20.40
C ARG A 77 8.62 -6.25 -21.00
N PHE A 78 8.03 -5.42 -20.15
CA PHE A 78 7.40 -4.16 -20.56
C PHE A 78 7.66 -3.08 -19.50
N ALA A 79 7.25 -1.84 -19.79
CA ALA A 79 7.49 -0.68 -18.93
C ALA A 79 8.99 -0.57 -18.55
N SER A 80 9.34 -0.67 -17.27
CA SER A 80 10.72 -0.58 -16.78
C SER A 80 11.63 -1.72 -17.27
N ARG A 81 11.07 -2.79 -17.84
CA ARG A 81 11.77 -4.02 -18.25
C ARG A 81 12.51 -4.72 -17.11
N TYR A 82 12.23 -4.34 -15.87
CA TYR A 82 12.84 -4.91 -14.68
C TYR A 82 12.29 -6.32 -14.44
N VAL A 83 10.97 -6.49 -14.50
CA VAL A 83 10.30 -7.76 -14.24
C VAL A 83 10.23 -8.65 -15.49
N ARG A 84 10.54 -9.94 -15.33
CA ARG A 84 10.43 -10.98 -16.37
C ARG A 84 9.15 -11.78 -16.20
N HIS A 85 8.19 -11.60 -17.09
CA HIS A 85 7.00 -12.45 -17.15
C HIS A 85 7.32 -13.70 -17.97
N GLN A 86 7.37 -14.87 -17.33
CA GLN A 86 7.73 -16.13 -17.98
C GLN A 86 6.49 -16.96 -18.31
N PHE A 87 6.42 -17.43 -19.54
CA PHE A 87 5.32 -18.21 -20.06
C PHE A 87 5.82 -19.37 -20.93
N CYS A 88 5.02 -20.42 -21.07
CA CYS A 88 5.35 -21.52 -21.97
C CYS A 88 5.24 -21.07 -23.43
N GLY A 89 6.32 -21.19 -24.20
CA GLY A 89 6.34 -20.85 -25.62
C GLY A 89 5.46 -21.74 -26.51
N GLU A 90 5.12 -22.94 -26.04
CA GLU A 90 4.30 -23.90 -26.79
C GLU A 90 2.79 -23.64 -26.64
N CYS A 91 2.33 -23.27 -25.44
CA CYS A 91 0.89 -23.13 -25.14
C CYS A 91 0.47 -21.75 -24.61
N GLY A 92 1.42 -20.84 -24.37
CA GLY A 92 1.13 -19.48 -23.89
C GLY A 92 0.77 -19.37 -22.39
N SER A 93 0.72 -20.47 -21.64
CA SER A 93 0.41 -20.42 -20.20
C SER A 93 1.43 -19.57 -19.44
N SER A 94 0.93 -18.58 -18.70
CA SER A 94 1.75 -17.67 -17.91
C SER A 94 2.11 -18.31 -16.57
N CYS A 95 3.31 -18.87 -16.48
CA CYS A 95 3.75 -19.70 -15.35
C CYS A 95 4.32 -18.88 -14.20
N PHE A 96 5.29 -18.01 -14.49
CA PHE A 96 6.10 -17.36 -13.47
C PHE A 96 6.30 -15.87 -13.74
N ILE A 97 6.67 -15.15 -12.69
CA ILE A 97 7.21 -13.81 -12.77
C ILE A 97 8.51 -13.79 -11.96
N LYS A 98 9.62 -13.46 -12.62
CA LYS A 98 10.94 -13.42 -12.01
C LYS A 98 11.46 -11.99 -11.97
N LEU A 99 11.91 -11.53 -10.81
CA LEU A 99 12.74 -10.34 -10.72
C LEU A 99 14.14 -10.63 -11.29
N PRO A 100 14.92 -9.61 -11.68
CA PRO A 100 16.36 -9.78 -11.91
C PRO A 100 17.00 -10.43 -10.68
N ASP A 101 18.15 -11.10 -10.84
CA ASP A 101 18.80 -11.82 -9.74
C ASP A 101 19.27 -10.81 -8.67
N ASP A 102 18.34 -10.48 -7.77
CA ASP A 102 18.39 -9.41 -6.78
C ASP A 102 18.56 -10.06 -5.41
N PRO A 103 19.66 -9.78 -4.69
CA PRO A 103 19.92 -10.36 -3.38
C PRO A 103 18.89 -9.95 -2.31
N VAL A 104 18.01 -8.98 -2.59
CA VAL A 104 16.98 -8.51 -1.67
C VAL A 104 15.59 -9.10 -1.95
N ALA A 105 15.38 -9.76 -3.10
CA ALA A 105 14.12 -10.40 -3.45
C ALA A 105 14.36 -11.89 -3.78
N PRO A 106 14.63 -12.75 -2.77
CA PRO A 106 14.99 -14.15 -2.96
C PRO A 106 13.79 -15.03 -3.34
N PHE A 107 12.72 -14.48 -3.93
CA PHE A 107 11.48 -15.19 -4.25
C PHE A 107 11.16 -15.15 -5.74
N ILE A 108 10.36 -16.12 -6.17
CA ILE A 108 9.78 -16.18 -7.51
C ILE A 108 8.26 -16.14 -7.39
N ALA A 109 7.60 -15.37 -8.25
CA ALA A 109 6.15 -15.35 -8.29
C ALA A 109 5.64 -16.50 -9.18
N VAL A 110 4.73 -17.31 -8.65
CA VAL A 110 4.19 -18.50 -9.30
C VAL A 110 2.69 -18.34 -9.46
N ASN A 111 2.19 -18.58 -10.68
CA ASN A 111 0.76 -18.53 -10.96
C ASN A 111 0.08 -19.82 -10.46
N VAL A 112 -0.73 -19.73 -9.39
CA VAL A 112 -1.34 -20.90 -8.76
C VAL A 112 -2.32 -21.63 -9.68
N ARG A 113 -2.79 -20.99 -10.76
CA ARG A 113 -3.60 -21.64 -11.80
C ARG A 113 -2.88 -22.80 -12.50
N MET A 114 -1.56 -22.86 -12.38
CA MET A 114 -0.73 -23.93 -12.96
C MET A 114 -0.54 -25.11 -12.01
N LEU A 115 -1.02 -25.03 -10.76
CA LEU A 115 -0.92 -26.15 -9.82
C LEU A 115 -1.90 -27.26 -10.20
N GLU A 116 -1.46 -28.51 -10.08
CA GLU A 116 -2.27 -29.69 -10.41
C GLU A 116 -3.49 -29.82 -9.49
N ASP A 117 -3.37 -29.35 -8.25
CA ASP A 117 -4.39 -29.32 -7.20
C ASP A 117 -5.05 -27.94 -7.02
N PHE A 118 -5.06 -27.13 -8.08
CA PHE A 118 -5.70 -25.81 -8.05
C PHE A 118 -7.21 -25.91 -7.81
N ASP A 119 -7.66 -25.44 -6.65
CA ASP A 119 -9.07 -25.22 -6.33
C ASP A 119 -9.32 -23.72 -6.11
N PRO A 120 -10.05 -23.02 -7.00
CA PRO A 120 -10.29 -21.58 -6.88
C PRO A 120 -11.07 -21.19 -5.61
N ASP A 121 -11.89 -22.08 -5.07
CA ASP A 121 -12.73 -21.80 -3.90
C ASP A 121 -11.96 -21.94 -2.58
N SER A 122 -10.79 -22.59 -2.61
CA SER A 122 -9.92 -22.81 -1.45
C SER A 122 -8.96 -21.64 -1.15
N LEU A 123 -8.93 -20.61 -2.00
CA LEU A 123 -7.88 -19.58 -1.98
C LEU A 123 -8.27 -18.33 -1.18
N THR A 124 -7.34 -17.86 -0.34
CA THR A 124 -7.43 -16.54 0.28
C THR A 124 -6.88 -15.47 -0.67
N LEU A 125 -7.77 -14.78 -1.39
CA LEU A 125 -7.38 -13.74 -2.35
C LEU A 125 -7.01 -12.42 -1.67
N ARG A 126 -5.77 -11.96 -1.88
CA ARG A 126 -5.31 -10.61 -1.57
C ARG A 126 -5.34 -9.79 -2.87
N LYS A 127 -6.03 -8.66 -2.89
CA LYS A 127 -5.94 -7.70 -3.99
C LYS A 127 -4.85 -6.69 -3.64
N PRO A 128 -3.60 -6.85 -4.11
CA PRO A 128 -2.61 -5.81 -3.95
C PRO A 128 -3.05 -4.63 -4.80
N ASP A 129 -3.42 -3.53 -4.15
CA ASP A 129 -3.68 -2.28 -4.85
C ASP A 129 -2.40 -1.87 -5.58
N VAL A 130 -2.41 -1.92 -6.90
CA VAL A 130 -1.33 -1.37 -7.73
C VAL A 130 -1.56 0.12 -7.88
N VAL A 131 -0.61 0.87 -7.33
CA VAL A 131 -0.37 2.31 -7.42
C VAL A 131 -1.26 3.17 -6.52
N ASP A 132 -0.76 3.45 -5.32
CA ASP A 132 -1.17 4.62 -4.55
C ASP A 132 -0.31 5.83 -4.95
N VAL A 133 -0.82 6.66 -5.86
CA VAL A 133 -0.49 8.09 -5.92
C VAL A 133 -1.53 8.75 -5.03
N SER A 134 -1.25 8.86 -3.72
CA SER A 134 -2.28 9.17 -2.71
C SER A 134 -2.85 10.58 -2.75
N VAL A 135 -2.71 11.30 -3.87
CA VAL A 135 -3.51 12.45 -4.24
C VAL A 135 -4.01 12.18 -5.66
N VAL A 136 -5.31 11.91 -5.81
CA VAL A 136 -5.93 11.81 -7.13
C VAL A 136 -5.74 13.17 -7.81
N LEU A 137 -5.06 13.18 -8.96
CA LEU A 137 -4.89 14.41 -9.74
C LEU A 137 -6.28 14.92 -10.15
N ASN A 138 -6.51 16.20 -9.94
CA ASN A 138 -7.77 16.81 -10.33
C ASN A 138 -7.86 16.87 -11.87
N VAL A 139 -9.06 16.66 -12.42
CA VAL A 139 -9.28 16.81 -13.86
C VAL A 139 -8.90 18.24 -14.28
N GLY A 140 -8.02 18.35 -15.28
CA GLY A 140 -7.49 19.65 -15.75
C GLY A 140 -6.22 20.14 -15.02
N GLN A 141 -5.69 19.39 -14.06
CA GLN A 141 -4.43 19.72 -13.39
C GLN A 141 -3.22 19.52 -14.31
N THR A 142 -2.38 20.54 -14.44
CA THR A 142 -1.09 20.45 -15.13
C THR A 142 -0.03 19.90 -14.19
N ILE A 143 0.56 18.77 -14.55
CA ILE A 143 1.71 18.17 -13.86
C ILE A 143 2.97 18.29 -14.70
N ILE A 144 4.11 18.50 -14.04
CA ILE A 144 5.41 18.46 -14.69
C ILE A 144 5.94 17.03 -14.55
N ILE A 145 6.07 16.33 -15.68
CA ILE A 145 6.71 15.01 -15.73
C ILE A 145 8.14 15.23 -16.21
N PRO A 146 9.17 14.98 -15.38
CA PRO A 146 10.54 15.11 -15.82
C PRO A 146 10.82 14.09 -16.94
N GLY A 147 11.25 14.59 -18.11
CA GLY A 147 11.76 13.74 -19.19
C GLY A 147 13.15 13.22 -18.84
N GLU A 148 13.47 11.98 -19.22
CA GLU A 148 14.83 11.42 -19.18
C GLU A 148 15.48 11.38 -17.78
N VAL A 149 14.78 10.83 -16.79
CA VAL A 149 15.37 10.62 -15.45
C VAL A 149 16.32 9.42 -15.47
N CYS A 150 17.61 9.65 -15.23
CA CYS A 150 18.62 8.58 -15.18
C CYS A 150 18.36 7.57 -14.05
N ASN A 151 17.88 8.04 -12.90
CA ASN A 151 17.58 7.25 -11.71
C ASN A 151 16.14 7.52 -11.24
N PRO A 152 15.13 6.95 -11.91
CA PRO A 152 13.75 7.22 -11.55
C PRO A 152 13.38 6.52 -10.24
N ASP A 153 12.70 7.24 -9.36
CA ASP A 153 12.20 6.72 -8.09
C ASP A 153 10.69 6.47 -8.17
N TRP A 154 10.31 5.25 -7.85
CA TRP A 154 8.93 4.76 -7.95
C TRP A 154 8.45 4.16 -6.63
N THR A 155 9.20 4.32 -5.54
CA THR A 155 8.97 3.53 -4.30
C THR A 155 9.09 4.33 -3.02
N SER A 156 10.00 5.30 -2.93
CA SER A 156 10.26 6.03 -1.68
C SER A 156 9.06 6.84 -1.21
N CYS A 157 8.29 7.37 -2.16
CA CYS A 157 7.15 8.23 -1.94
C CYS A 157 5.82 7.50 -1.77
N ILE A 158 5.80 6.17 -1.92
CA ILE A 158 4.59 5.36 -1.82
C ILE A 158 4.27 5.06 -0.36
N ILE A 159 3.00 5.25 -0.01
CA ILE A 159 2.42 4.81 1.26
C ILE A 159 1.78 3.45 0.99
N TRP A 160 2.27 2.41 1.66
CA TRP A 160 1.95 1.03 1.31
C TRP A 160 0.73 0.47 2.05
N GLY A 161 0.23 1.20 3.05
CA GLY A 161 -0.96 0.83 3.81
C GLY A 161 -0.94 1.39 5.23
N PRO A 162 -1.94 1.03 6.05
CA PRO A 162 -2.05 1.37 7.46
C PRO A 162 -0.79 1.01 8.25
N GLY A 163 -0.54 1.80 9.29
CA GLY A 163 0.48 1.50 10.29
C GLY A 163 -0.07 0.64 11.42
N ALA A 164 0.67 0.61 12.53
CA ALA A 164 0.27 -0.08 13.76
C ALA A 164 -0.11 0.86 14.90
N ASN A 165 0.00 2.19 14.72
CA ASN A 165 -0.27 3.14 15.79
C ASN A 165 -1.77 3.28 16.05
N GLU A 166 -2.17 3.18 17.31
CA GLU A 166 -3.57 3.34 17.71
C GLU A 166 -4.00 4.81 17.84
N CYS A 167 -3.04 5.74 17.94
CA CYS A 167 -3.31 7.16 18.05
C CYS A 167 -2.27 7.99 17.31
N LEU A 168 -2.68 9.19 16.88
CA LEU A 168 -1.83 10.16 16.21
C LEU A 168 -1.12 11.04 17.25
N VAL A 169 0.21 11.08 17.20
CA VAL A 169 1.02 11.90 18.10
C VAL A 169 1.02 13.36 17.64
N GLY A 170 0.57 14.27 18.49
CA GLY A 170 0.61 15.73 18.32
C GLY A 170 -0.53 16.33 17.49
N GLY A 171 -1.45 15.51 17.00
CA GLY A 171 -2.61 15.93 16.21
C GLY A 171 -2.31 16.14 14.72
N PRO A 172 -3.30 16.59 13.92
CA PRO A 172 -4.60 17.09 14.35
C PRO A 172 -5.62 15.99 14.69
N HIS A 173 -6.65 16.33 15.47
CA HIS A 173 -7.73 15.41 15.83
C HIS A 173 -8.83 15.27 14.76
N LEU A 174 -8.79 16.12 13.71
CA LEU A 174 -9.78 16.14 12.63
C LEU A 174 -9.11 16.01 11.27
N TYR A 175 -9.51 15.00 10.51
CA TYR A 175 -9.03 14.76 9.15
C TYR A 175 -10.04 15.27 8.13
N TYR A 176 -9.59 16.08 7.17
CA TYR A 176 -10.41 16.59 6.09
C TYR A 176 -10.32 15.63 4.89
N THR A 177 -11.45 15.03 4.50
CA THR A 177 -11.50 14.02 3.44
C THR A 177 -11.26 14.64 2.07
N LEU A 178 -10.39 14.00 1.29
CA LEU A 178 -10.04 14.37 -0.08
C LEU A 178 -10.72 13.44 -1.08
N SER A 179 -10.71 13.85 -2.35
CA SER A 179 -11.27 13.04 -3.43
C SER A 179 -10.53 11.70 -3.56
N GLY A 180 -11.29 10.59 -3.54
CA GLY A 180 -10.76 9.24 -3.64
C GLY A 180 -10.21 8.66 -2.34
N ASP A 181 -10.47 9.31 -1.20
CA ASP A 181 -10.12 8.79 0.12
C ASP A 181 -10.92 7.56 0.48
N THR A 182 -10.25 6.62 1.15
CA THR A 182 -10.85 5.46 1.80
C THR A 182 -10.28 5.39 3.22
N MET A 183 -10.93 4.64 4.11
CA MET A 183 -10.41 4.42 5.47
C MET A 183 -8.99 3.83 5.44
N TRP A 184 -8.72 2.91 4.51
CA TRP A 184 -7.38 2.35 4.28
C TRP A 184 -6.32 3.42 3.94
N LYS A 185 -6.64 4.32 2.99
CA LYS A 185 -5.71 5.38 2.56
C LYS A 185 -5.45 6.39 3.68
N ILE A 186 -6.50 6.77 4.40
CA ILE A 186 -6.39 7.70 5.53
C ILE A 186 -5.50 7.09 6.62
N ALA A 187 -5.75 5.84 7.00
CA ALA A 187 -4.94 5.12 7.97
C ALA A 187 -3.47 5.00 7.55
N GLY A 188 -3.20 4.73 6.26
CA GLY A 188 -1.84 4.71 5.74
C GLY A 188 -1.14 6.06 5.80
N ARG A 189 -1.83 7.15 5.39
CA ARG A 189 -1.26 8.51 5.45
C ARG A 189 -0.93 8.95 6.86
N LEU A 190 -1.72 8.52 7.84
CA LEU A 190 -1.52 8.80 9.25
C LEU A 190 -0.57 7.81 9.95
N ASN A 191 -0.11 6.77 9.25
CA ASN A 191 0.63 5.65 9.83
C ASN A 191 -0.08 5.05 11.07
N MET A 192 -1.40 4.89 10.97
CA MET A 192 -2.26 4.39 12.05
C MET A 192 -2.87 3.05 11.69
N ALA A 193 -3.25 2.29 12.72
CA ALA A 193 -4.04 1.08 12.56
C ALA A 193 -5.42 1.43 11.97
N LEU A 194 -5.92 0.56 11.09
CA LEU A 194 -7.14 0.79 10.34
C LEU A 194 -8.37 0.91 11.27
N ASP A 195 -8.44 0.04 12.27
CA ASP A 195 -9.48 0.03 13.30
C ASP A 195 -9.49 1.33 14.12
N ALA A 196 -8.32 1.82 14.52
CA ALA A 196 -8.19 3.08 15.25
C ALA A 196 -8.78 4.27 14.46
N VAL A 197 -8.50 4.35 13.16
CA VAL A 197 -9.08 5.39 12.30
C VAL A 197 -10.59 5.21 12.11
N ARG A 198 -11.05 3.96 11.94
CA ARG A 198 -12.48 3.66 11.78
C ARG A 198 -13.32 4.02 13.00
N CYS A 199 -12.78 3.82 14.20
CA CYS A 199 -13.49 4.10 15.45
C CYS A 199 -13.31 5.54 15.96
N GLY A 200 -12.48 6.36 15.30
CA GLY A 200 -12.29 7.77 15.68
C GLY A 200 -11.71 8.01 17.09
N GLY A 201 -11.18 6.96 17.74
CA GLY A 201 -10.66 7.00 19.10
C GLY A 201 -11.64 6.61 20.20
N ASP A 202 -12.86 6.24 19.86
CA ASP A 202 -13.80 5.60 20.80
C ASP A 202 -13.51 4.10 20.87
N SER A 203 -13.79 3.46 22.01
CA SER A 203 -13.43 2.05 22.24
C SER A 203 -14.10 1.13 21.22
N CYS A 204 -13.33 0.59 20.27
CA CYS A 204 -13.75 -0.58 19.51
C CYS A 204 -13.69 -1.79 20.46
N ASP A 205 -14.79 -2.53 20.62
CA ASP A 205 -14.73 -3.84 21.26
C ASP A 205 -13.94 -4.79 20.33
N THR A 206 -12.65 -4.99 20.61
CA THR A 206 -11.73 -5.80 19.77
C THR A 206 -12.13 -7.27 19.70
N ALA A 207 -13.05 -7.73 20.56
CA ALA A 207 -13.65 -9.07 20.50
C ALA A 207 -14.81 -9.20 19.49
N LYS A 208 -15.32 -8.07 18.97
CA LYS A 208 -16.38 -8.01 17.95
C LYS A 208 -15.93 -7.09 16.83
N THR A 209 -15.34 -7.67 15.79
CA THR A 209 -14.86 -7.04 14.54
C THR A 209 -15.94 -6.31 13.71
N THR A 210 -16.95 -5.66 14.31
CA THR A 210 -18.02 -5.00 13.52
C THR A 210 -18.83 -3.89 14.19
N ASN A 211 -18.81 -3.67 15.51
CA ASN A 211 -19.73 -2.69 16.11
C ASN A 211 -19.02 -1.66 17.02
N CYS A 212 -18.81 -0.45 16.51
CA CYS A 212 -18.56 0.72 17.35
C CYS A 212 -19.84 1.01 18.14
N THR A 213 -19.81 0.88 19.46
CA THR A 213 -21.02 0.93 20.32
C THR A 213 -21.55 2.34 20.55
N ASP A 214 -20.74 3.38 20.35
CA ASP A 214 -21.14 4.79 20.47
C ASP A 214 -20.94 5.53 19.14
N GLY A 215 -21.44 4.89 18.08
CA GLY A 215 -21.46 5.46 16.74
C GLY A 215 -22.26 6.77 16.70
N ILE A 216 -21.54 7.88 16.63
CA ILE A 216 -21.72 9.05 15.73
C ILE A 216 -20.86 10.18 16.29
N CYS A 217 -20.13 10.93 15.45
CA CYS A 217 -20.08 12.40 15.55
C CYS A 217 -19.35 13.08 14.36
N PRO A 218 -19.91 14.12 13.72
CA PRO A 218 -21.32 14.42 13.47
C PRO A 218 -21.55 14.86 12.00
N SER A 219 -22.19 14.02 11.18
CA SER A 219 -23.00 14.32 9.96
C SER A 219 -23.25 13.03 9.14
N GLY A 220 -23.72 11.95 9.80
CA GLY A 220 -24.15 10.70 9.12
C GLY A 220 -23.04 9.78 8.61
N GLY A 221 -23.13 8.47 8.93
CA GLY A 221 -22.43 7.40 8.21
C GLY A 221 -21.11 6.89 8.81
N GLY A 222 -21.08 6.48 10.09
CA GLY A 222 -19.88 5.91 10.75
C GLY A 222 -19.83 4.39 10.86
N ALA A 223 -20.90 3.68 10.47
CA ALA A 223 -20.95 2.22 10.39
C ALA A 223 -21.00 1.71 8.93
N GLU A 224 -20.97 2.63 7.96
CA GLU A 224 -21.34 2.35 6.56
C GLU A 224 -20.14 2.01 5.67
N TYR A 225 -18.97 2.63 5.89
CA TYR A 225 -17.85 2.50 4.97
C TYR A 225 -17.01 1.25 5.23
N THR A 226 -16.93 0.37 4.24
CA THR A 226 -15.97 -0.73 4.25
C THR A 226 -14.53 -0.22 4.06
N THR A 227 -13.51 -1.02 4.37
CA THR A 227 -12.08 -0.64 4.34
C THR A 227 -11.64 0.13 3.10
N ASN A 228 -12.17 -0.28 1.93
CA ASN A 228 -11.80 0.25 0.62
C ASN A 228 -12.91 1.08 -0.04
N GLU A 229 -13.98 1.36 0.69
CA GLU A 229 -15.06 2.21 0.18
C GLU A 229 -14.61 3.67 0.15
N THR A 230 -14.95 4.33 -0.96
CA THR A 230 -14.61 5.74 -1.16
C THR A 230 -15.51 6.62 -0.31
N ILE A 231 -14.91 7.56 0.41
CA ILE A 231 -15.59 8.53 1.26
C ILE A 231 -15.79 9.82 0.45
N ALA A 232 -16.92 10.50 0.69
CA ALA A 232 -17.17 11.79 0.08
C ALA A 232 -16.09 12.80 0.52
N ALA A 233 -15.55 13.54 -0.45
CA ALA A 233 -14.60 14.61 -0.18
C ALA A 233 -15.29 15.78 0.51
N GLY A 234 -14.53 16.55 1.30
CA GLY A 234 -15.00 17.78 1.93
C GLY A 234 -15.63 17.62 3.32
N GLN A 235 -15.51 16.45 3.94
CA GLN A 235 -16.02 16.15 5.27
C GLN A 235 -14.89 16.12 6.30
N PHE A 236 -15.22 16.29 7.58
CA PHE A 236 -14.27 16.05 8.67
C PHE A 236 -14.59 14.73 9.36
N ILE A 237 -13.56 13.91 9.56
CA ILE A 237 -13.63 12.70 10.40
C ILE A 237 -12.74 12.88 11.63
N LYS A 238 -13.11 12.26 12.75
CA LYS A 238 -12.30 12.27 13.97
C LYS A 238 -11.16 11.26 13.87
N ILE A 239 -9.98 11.64 14.35
CA ILE A 239 -8.79 10.79 14.40
C ILE A 239 -8.32 10.68 15.85
N PRO A 240 -8.13 9.47 16.42
CA PRO A 240 -7.62 9.33 17.77
C PRO A 240 -6.28 10.04 17.90
N MET A 241 -6.14 10.88 18.94
CA MET A 241 -4.91 11.59 19.21
C MET A 241 -4.31 11.08 20.51
N CYS A 242 -3.00 10.85 20.53
CA CYS A 242 -2.33 10.46 21.76
C CYS A 242 -2.33 11.65 22.73
N HIS A 243 -2.62 11.43 24.00
CA HIS A 243 -2.63 12.51 24.99
C HIS A 243 -1.79 12.15 26.22
N PRO A 244 -0.93 13.07 26.71
CA PRO A 244 -0.58 14.38 26.14
C PRO A 244 0.48 14.26 25.02
N SER A 245 0.32 15.01 23.93
CA SER A 245 1.30 15.04 22.84
C SER A 245 1.32 16.38 22.11
N THR A 246 2.38 16.65 21.35
CA THR A 246 2.55 17.89 20.59
C THR A 246 3.37 17.70 19.31
N CYS A 247 3.18 18.58 18.32
CA CYS A 247 4.05 18.75 17.16
C CYS A 247 4.45 20.23 17.04
N ASP A 248 5.66 20.50 16.56
CA ASP A 248 6.09 21.85 16.20
C ASP A 248 5.53 22.18 14.79
N ILE A 249 4.84 23.31 14.60
CA ILE A 249 4.22 23.69 13.31
C ILE A 249 4.91 24.93 12.74
N GLU A 250 5.44 24.81 11.53
CA GLU A 250 6.16 25.90 10.86
C GLU A 250 5.75 26.03 9.38
N PRO A 251 5.83 27.24 8.78
CA PRO A 251 5.63 27.39 7.34
C PRO A 251 6.75 26.70 6.56
N TYR A 252 6.41 26.03 5.47
CA TYR A 252 7.35 25.39 4.55
C TYR A 252 6.96 25.62 3.10
N THR A 253 7.90 26.09 2.28
CA THR A 253 7.70 26.27 0.84
C THR A 253 8.41 25.16 0.08
N PHE A 254 7.67 24.47 -0.79
CA PHE A 254 8.25 23.46 -1.66
C PHE A 254 9.18 24.10 -2.70
N SER A 255 10.39 23.58 -2.81
CA SER A 255 11.25 23.76 -3.99
C SER A 255 11.18 22.53 -4.90
N GLN A 256 11.17 21.33 -4.30
CA GLN A 256 10.99 20.02 -4.93
C GLN A 256 10.72 18.97 -3.84
N GLY A 257 10.10 17.85 -4.21
CA GLY A 257 9.84 16.72 -3.30
C GLY A 257 8.36 16.47 -3.03
N VAL A 258 8.08 15.50 -2.16
CA VAL A 258 6.72 15.06 -1.82
C VAL A 258 6.49 15.07 -0.31
N TYR A 259 5.22 14.97 0.12
CA TYR A 259 4.89 14.94 1.55
C TYR A 259 5.57 13.80 2.31
N LYS A 260 5.75 12.63 1.70
CA LYS A 260 6.38 11.46 2.34
C LYS A 260 7.81 11.76 2.78
N ASP A 261 8.60 12.40 1.92
CA ASP A 261 9.98 12.78 2.23
C ASP A 261 10.05 13.76 3.40
N LEU A 262 9.10 14.69 3.47
CA LEU A 262 9.01 15.66 4.56
C LEU A 262 8.59 14.99 5.87
N ALA A 263 7.59 14.10 5.81
CA ALA A 263 7.11 13.33 6.94
C ALA A 263 8.25 12.52 7.58
N ASP A 264 9.00 11.79 6.77
CA ASP A 264 10.14 11.00 7.24
C ASP A 264 11.27 11.87 7.80
N ARG A 265 11.57 12.99 7.12
CA ARG A 265 12.65 13.90 7.53
C ARG A 265 12.37 14.60 8.85
N TYR A 266 11.12 15.01 9.08
CA TYR A 266 10.76 15.85 10.22
C TYR A 266 10.01 15.10 11.32
N GLY A 267 9.89 13.77 11.23
CA GLY A 267 9.24 12.97 12.26
C GLY A 267 7.76 13.30 12.41
N SER A 268 7.04 13.29 11.30
CA SER A 268 5.58 13.42 11.23
C SER A 268 5.01 12.43 10.21
N THR A 269 3.73 12.55 9.87
CA THR A 269 3.06 11.68 8.90
C THR A 269 2.53 12.48 7.73
N VAL A 270 2.35 11.85 6.57
CA VAL A 270 1.81 12.52 5.38
C VAL A 270 0.44 13.12 5.67
N GLY A 271 -0.40 12.39 6.39
CA GLY A 271 -1.72 12.84 6.81
C GLY A 271 -1.66 14.10 7.66
N GLN A 272 -0.73 14.19 8.62
CA GLN A 272 -0.55 15.40 9.44
C GLN A 272 -0.20 16.63 8.60
N ILE A 273 0.75 16.48 7.66
CA ILE A 273 1.17 17.59 6.79
C ILE A 273 0.00 18.02 5.89
N GLN A 274 -0.70 17.05 5.30
CA GLN A 274 -1.86 17.30 4.44
C GLN A 274 -2.99 17.99 5.21
N MET A 275 -3.33 17.55 6.43
CA MET A 275 -4.44 18.11 7.21
C MET A 275 -4.19 19.54 7.68
N LEU A 276 -2.92 19.95 7.81
CA LEU A 276 -2.58 21.33 8.14
C LEU A 276 -2.72 22.27 6.92
N SER A 277 -2.82 21.73 5.71
CA SER A 277 -3.01 22.47 4.46
C SER A 277 -3.82 21.64 3.45
N PRO A 278 -5.09 21.28 3.77
CA PRO A 278 -5.82 20.23 3.07
C PRO A 278 -6.24 20.61 1.64
N THR A 279 -6.29 21.90 1.35
CA THR A 279 -6.61 22.44 0.02
C THR A 279 -5.36 22.78 -0.79
N TYR A 280 -4.16 22.40 -0.32
CA TYR A 280 -2.93 22.67 -1.04
C TYR A 280 -2.83 21.79 -2.29
N ASN A 281 -2.90 22.42 -3.47
CA ASN A 281 -2.87 21.73 -4.77
C ASN A 281 -2.02 22.47 -5.80
N TYR A 282 -0.94 23.14 -5.37
CA TYR A 282 -0.16 24.01 -6.25
C TYR A 282 1.11 23.34 -6.78
N SER A 283 1.29 23.37 -8.10
CA SER A 283 2.62 23.37 -8.72
C SER A 283 3.07 24.82 -8.88
N CYS A 284 4.37 25.11 -8.73
CA CYS A 284 4.90 26.48 -8.70
C CYS A 284 4.64 27.31 -9.99
N ILE A 285 4.12 26.68 -11.05
CA ILE A 285 3.77 27.30 -12.34
C ILE A 285 2.34 27.90 -12.31
N ALA A 286 1.49 27.54 -11.34
CA ALA A 286 0.10 27.98 -11.29
C ALA A 286 -0.08 29.45 -10.83
N ASN A 287 0.96 30.08 -10.27
CA ASN A 287 0.95 31.50 -9.89
C ASN A 287 1.74 32.32 -10.90
N GLU A 288 1.15 33.41 -11.42
CA GLU A 288 1.88 34.45 -12.15
C GLU A 288 2.99 34.99 -11.25
N GLY A 289 4.25 34.68 -11.56
CA GLY A 289 5.42 35.07 -10.75
C GLY A 289 6.14 33.93 -10.02
N GLY A 290 5.74 32.65 -10.20
CA GLY A 290 6.58 31.49 -9.88
C GLY A 290 6.82 31.18 -8.40
N THR A 291 6.09 31.81 -7.48
CA THR A 291 6.21 31.55 -6.04
C THR A 291 5.17 30.52 -5.58
N CYS A 292 5.64 29.43 -4.97
CA CYS A 292 4.78 28.39 -4.41
C CYS A 292 4.29 28.85 -3.02
N PRO A 293 2.99 28.81 -2.71
CA PRO A 293 2.51 29.21 -1.38
C PRO A 293 3.09 28.26 -0.32
N PRO A 294 3.34 28.72 0.92
CA PRO A 294 3.82 27.85 1.97
C PRO A 294 2.69 26.93 2.46
N ILE A 295 3.04 25.69 2.80
CA ILE A 295 2.22 24.81 3.63
C ILE A 295 2.55 25.00 5.11
N ARG A 296 1.66 24.54 5.98
CA ARG A 296 1.97 24.32 7.40
C ARG A 296 2.54 22.91 7.59
N LEU A 297 3.79 22.83 8.03
CA LEU A 297 4.52 21.58 8.19
C LEU A 297 4.58 21.19 9.66
N ALA A 298 4.06 20.00 9.99
CA ALA A 298 4.24 19.37 11.30
C ALA A 298 5.64 18.74 11.41
N LYS A 299 6.34 19.03 12.50
CA LYS A 299 7.68 18.55 12.81
C LYS A 299 7.77 18.04 14.25
N ASN A 300 8.70 17.12 14.50
CA ASN A 300 9.09 16.63 15.83
C ASN A 300 7.89 16.23 16.71
N CYS A 301 6.93 15.52 16.13
CA CYS A 301 5.74 15.07 16.83
C CYS A 301 6.12 14.09 17.95
N ARG A 302 5.79 14.43 19.19
CA ARG A 302 6.25 13.71 20.39
C ARG A 302 5.19 13.65 21.49
N LEU A 303 5.25 12.57 22.27
CA LEU A 303 4.51 12.47 23.53
C LEU A 303 5.14 13.41 24.57
N LEU A 304 4.31 14.02 25.39
CA LEU A 304 4.75 14.81 26.54
C LEU A 304 4.75 13.92 27.79
N SER A 305 5.64 14.19 28.74
CA SER A 305 5.61 13.49 30.02
C SER A 305 4.35 13.88 30.81
N SER A 306 3.86 12.98 31.65
CA SER A 306 2.66 13.15 32.49
C SER A 306 2.81 14.18 33.63
N ASN A 307 3.92 14.92 33.70
CA ASN A 307 4.17 15.95 34.72
C ASN A 307 3.78 17.35 34.23
N TYR A 308 2.51 17.56 33.88
CA TYR A 308 2.00 18.91 33.61
C TYR A 308 0.92 19.29 34.62
N THR A 309 1.05 20.49 35.18
CA THR A 309 -0.03 21.16 35.92
C THR A 309 -0.87 21.91 34.91
N VAL A 310 -2.14 21.51 34.73
CA VAL A 310 -3.10 22.32 33.96
C VAL A 310 -3.39 23.58 34.76
N LEU A 311 -2.95 24.73 34.28
CA LEU A 311 -3.47 26.01 34.75
C LEU A 311 -4.75 26.29 33.96
N SER A 312 -5.90 26.04 34.60
CA SER A 312 -7.22 26.49 34.14
C SER A 312 -7.43 27.97 34.43
#